data_AF-A0A6B3E0W2-F1
#
_entry.id   AF-A0A6B3E0W2-F1
#
_cell.length_a   1.000
_cell.length_b   1.000
_cell.length_c   1.000
_cell.angle_alpha   90.00
_cell.angle_beta   90.00
_cell.angle_gamma   90.00
#
_symmetry.space_group_name_H-M   'P 1'
#
loop_
_entity.id
_entity.type
_entity.pdbx_description
1 polymer ?
#
loop_
_entity_poly.entity_id
_entity_poly.type
_entity_poly.pdbx_seq_one_letter_code
_entity_poly.pdbx_strand_id
1 'polypeptide(L)'
;MADSTHAILAGTRRPAPAPGAGRAPGLRDALPVAAVAAAFTLAQLLLVRPGTGLGWDESVYVSQVSPHAPAAFFSAPRARGVSLLVAPVAAWSSSTALLRVYLAVLSGLALYLALRVWRTLLPAPVLALAGALFASLWVTVFYGPQAMPNYWVAIGALVCAGCFLRARADGPADGRSRTEDRPDRPRDRAGERPHPGHRDRAALYGLLGGAALMAWMRPMDAVWAVLPLLALALAQSHWRPLAALLAGLAAGAAEWVIEAYAAYGGLLRRLSDASAIQGRLGPHFAVVDQLRSLGGRTLCRPCAGAVPHPLITAWWFVLPALAVLGVVLARRAGRTAPAGVAAA
;
A
#
# COMPACT_ATOMS: atom_id res chain seq x y z
N MET A 1 72.99 4.04 42.11
CA MET A 1 72.79 2.67 41.59
C MET A 1 71.62 2.06 42.32
N ALA A 2 70.69 1.47 41.56
CA ALA A 2 69.47 0.72 41.96
C ALA A 2 68.40 1.53 42.73
N ASP A 3 67.22 1.87 42.19
CA ASP A 3 66.16 1.13 41.46
C ASP A 3 65.18 0.40 42.40
N SER A 4 63.91 0.86 42.41
CA SER A 4 62.65 0.09 42.58
C SER A 4 61.48 1.00 43.06
N THR A 5 60.54 1.39 42.19
CA THR A 5 59.26 0.74 41.84
C THR A 5 58.09 1.06 42.80
N HIS A 6 57.33 2.12 42.49
CA HIS A 6 55.89 2.14 42.75
C HIS A 6 55.14 2.39 41.43
N ALA A 7 54.62 1.30 40.88
CA ALA A 7 53.79 1.28 39.68
C ALA A 7 52.44 1.96 39.96
N ILE A 8 52.17 3.06 39.27
CA ILE A 8 50.84 3.66 39.19
C ILE A 8 49.99 2.78 38.26
N LEU A 9 48.92 2.21 38.82
CA LEU A 9 47.84 1.53 38.11
C LEU A 9 47.16 2.49 37.12
N ALA A 10 47.64 2.51 35.88
CA ALA A 10 46.94 3.13 34.77
C ALA A 10 45.72 2.24 34.43
N GLY A 11 44.54 2.66 34.89
CA GLY A 11 43.28 2.05 34.51
C GLY A 11 43.14 2.03 32.98
N THR A 12 43.14 0.84 32.41
CA THR A 12 42.85 0.62 31.00
C THR A 12 41.40 1.02 30.73
N ARG A 13 41.19 2.25 30.23
CA ARG A 13 39.90 2.63 29.63
C ARG A 13 39.65 1.68 28.45
N ARG A 14 38.74 0.72 28.65
CA ARG A 14 38.16 -0.05 27.54
C ARG A 14 37.64 0.95 26.50
N PRO A 15 37.99 0.79 25.21
CA PRO A 15 37.37 1.59 24.16
C PRO A 15 35.86 1.38 24.23
N ALA A 16 35.10 2.47 24.32
CA ALA A 16 33.66 2.41 24.16
C ALA A 16 33.37 1.83 22.76
N PRO A 17 32.43 0.87 22.62
CA PRO A 17 32.08 0.33 21.32
C PRO A 17 31.64 1.49 20.42
N ALA A 18 32.26 1.59 19.25
CA ALA A 18 31.93 2.59 18.25
C ALA A 18 30.41 2.55 17.96
N PRO A 19 29.74 3.70 17.79
CA PRO A 19 28.34 3.73 17.41
C PRO A 19 28.15 2.88 16.15
N GLY A 20 27.34 1.83 16.27
CA GLY A 20 27.27 0.75 15.31
C GLY A 20 27.02 1.24 13.89
N ALA A 21 27.92 0.84 12.98
CA ALA A 21 27.59 0.67 11.59
C ALA A 21 26.25 -0.08 11.48
N GLY A 22 25.31 0.49 10.73
CA GLY A 22 23.93 0.01 10.63
C GLY A 22 23.86 -1.49 10.42
N ARG A 23 23.47 -2.22 11.46
CA ARG A 23 23.25 -3.65 11.38
C ARG A 23 22.12 -3.86 10.37
N ALA A 24 22.41 -4.53 9.26
CA ALA A 24 21.38 -4.98 8.33
C ALA A 24 20.28 -5.67 9.17
N PRO A 25 18.99 -5.34 8.95
CA PRO A 25 17.94 -5.87 9.80
C PRO A 25 18.05 -7.38 9.91
N GLY A 26 18.10 -7.91 11.12
CA GLY A 26 18.28 -9.33 11.33
C GLY A 26 17.15 -10.10 10.65
N LEU A 27 17.46 -11.28 10.11
CA LEU A 27 16.45 -12.19 9.55
C LEU A 27 15.25 -12.37 10.50
N ARG A 28 15.53 -12.39 11.82
CA ARG A 28 14.55 -12.48 12.91
C ARG A 28 13.53 -11.34 12.94
N ASP A 29 13.91 -10.13 12.52
CA ASP A 29 13.01 -8.97 12.49
C ASP A 29 12.06 -9.01 11.29
N ALA A 30 12.39 -9.76 10.24
CA ALA A 30 11.57 -9.96 9.06
C ALA A 30 10.60 -11.14 9.19
N LEU A 31 10.92 -12.13 10.05
CA LEU A 31 10.12 -13.33 10.27
C LEU A 31 8.63 -13.08 10.56
N PRO A 32 8.22 -12.16 11.47
CA PRO A 32 6.81 -12.05 11.81
C PRO A 32 5.96 -11.52 10.64
N VAL A 33 6.48 -10.57 9.86
CA VAL A 33 5.79 -10.03 8.67
C VAL A 33 5.74 -11.06 7.55
N ALA A 34 6.84 -11.80 7.35
CA ALA A 34 6.88 -12.89 6.37
C ALA A 34 5.91 -14.03 6.74
N ALA A 35 5.83 -14.39 8.03
CA ALA A 35 4.91 -15.40 8.53
C ALA A 35 3.44 -15.01 8.29
N VAL A 36 3.09 -13.74 8.52
CA VAL A 36 1.74 -13.23 8.23
C VAL A 36 1.41 -13.31 6.75
N ALA A 37 2.34 -12.92 5.87
CA ALA A 37 2.14 -13.03 4.43
C ALA A 37 1.98 -14.49 3.97
N ALA A 38 2.77 -15.41 4.52
CA ALA A 38 2.65 -16.84 4.24
C ALA A 38 1.32 -17.42 4.75
N ALA A 39 0.91 -17.04 5.96
CA ALA A 39 -0.38 -17.44 6.53
C ALA A 39 -1.55 -16.89 5.70
N PHE A 40 -1.44 -15.66 5.17
CA PHE A 40 -2.43 -15.07 4.28
C PHE A 40 -2.55 -15.84 2.97
N THR A 41 -1.43 -16.16 2.30
CA THR A 41 -1.42 -17.01 1.11
C THR A 41 -2.05 -18.37 1.39
N LEU A 42 -1.69 -19.00 2.52
CA LEU A 42 -2.25 -20.28 2.92
C LEU A 42 -3.77 -20.18 3.16
N ALA A 43 -4.22 -19.15 3.87
CA ALA A 43 -5.64 -18.91 4.10
C ALA A 43 -6.42 -18.75 2.80
N GLN A 44 -5.87 -18.03 1.82
CA GLN A 44 -6.48 -17.92 0.49
C GLN A 44 -6.58 -19.27 -0.21
N LEU A 45 -5.51 -20.07 -0.22
CA LEU A 45 -5.50 -21.39 -0.86
C LEU A 45 -6.45 -22.39 -0.19
N LEU A 46 -6.65 -22.29 1.13
CA LEU A 46 -7.53 -23.19 1.88
C LEU A 46 -9.00 -22.77 1.80
N LEU A 47 -9.28 -21.46 1.89
CA LEU A 47 -10.65 -20.93 1.99
C LEU A 47 -11.24 -20.57 0.62
N VAL A 48 -10.40 -20.15 -0.33
CA VAL A 48 -10.79 -19.89 -1.73
C VAL A 48 -10.26 -21.03 -2.58
N ARG A 49 -11.02 -22.14 -2.57
CA ARG A 49 -10.62 -23.39 -3.24
C ARG A 49 -10.10 -23.13 -4.65
N PRO A 50 -8.85 -23.49 -4.99
CA PRO A 50 -8.26 -23.17 -6.29
C PRO A 50 -9.07 -23.68 -7.49
N GLY A 51 -9.80 -24.79 -7.34
CA GLY A 51 -10.66 -25.34 -8.38
C GLY A 51 -11.95 -24.56 -8.67
N THR A 52 -12.25 -23.48 -7.93
CA THR A 52 -13.43 -22.65 -8.23
C THR A 52 -13.32 -22.02 -9.61
N GLY A 53 -14.40 -22.09 -10.39
CA GLY A 53 -14.50 -21.45 -11.70
C GLY A 53 -14.33 -19.92 -11.65
N LEU A 54 -14.25 -19.31 -12.82
CA LEU A 54 -14.19 -17.86 -12.95
C LEU A 54 -15.59 -17.26 -12.78
N GLY A 55 -15.71 -16.21 -11.96
CA GLY A 55 -16.91 -15.37 -11.96
C GLY A 55 -17.05 -14.58 -13.27
N TRP A 56 -18.21 -13.95 -13.50
CA TRP A 56 -18.45 -13.16 -14.71
C TRP A 56 -17.37 -12.11 -14.95
N ASP A 57 -17.08 -11.27 -13.96
CA ASP A 57 -16.07 -10.21 -14.09
C ASP A 57 -14.66 -10.76 -14.35
N GLU A 58 -14.34 -11.89 -13.72
CA GLU A 58 -13.04 -12.55 -13.93
C GLU A 58 -12.92 -13.08 -15.35
N SER A 59 -13.98 -13.70 -15.87
CA SER A 59 -14.03 -14.20 -17.24
C SER A 59 -13.84 -13.07 -18.26
N VAL A 60 -14.37 -11.87 -17.96
CA VAL A 60 -14.17 -10.69 -18.81
C VAL A 60 -12.70 -10.32 -18.86
N TYR A 61 -11.98 -10.29 -17.73
CA TYR A 61 -10.55 -9.94 -17.73
C TYR A 61 -9.66 -11.01 -18.34
N VAL A 62 -9.91 -12.28 -18.01
CA VAL A 62 -9.11 -13.43 -18.48
C VAL A 62 -9.26 -13.63 -19.99
N SER A 63 -10.48 -13.52 -20.53
CA SER A 63 -10.73 -13.70 -21.96
C SER A 63 -10.03 -12.68 -22.88
N GLN A 64 -9.57 -11.55 -22.33
CA GLN A 64 -8.84 -10.54 -23.13
C GLN A 64 -7.46 -11.01 -23.58
N VAL A 65 -6.87 -11.96 -22.85
CA VAL A 65 -5.49 -12.43 -23.07
C VAL A 65 -5.42 -13.93 -23.32
N SER A 66 -6.53 -14.65 -23.14
CA SER A 66 -6.57 -16.10 -23.29
C SER A 66 -6.93 -16.52 -24.71
N PRO A 67 -6.19 -17.43 -25.34
CA PRO A 67 -6.54 -17.98 -26.65
C PRO A 67 -7.67 -19.02 -26.58
N HIS A 68 -8.09 -19.43 -25.37
CA HIS A 68 -9.02 -20.54 -25.15
C HIS A 68 -10.50 -20.12 -25.20
N ALA A 69 -10.78 -18.82 -25.24
CA ALA A 69 -12.14 -18.29 -25.31
C ALA A 69 -12.12 -16.95 -26.07
N PRO A 70 -13.20 -16.60 -26.80
CA PRO A 70 -13.30 -15.29 -27.42
C PRO A 70 -13.29 -14.19 -26.36
N ALA A 71 -12.68 -13.05 -26.69
CA ALA A 71 -12.63 -11.89 -25.80
C ALA A 71 -14.05 -11.41 -25.51
N ALA A 72 -14.45 -11.43 -24.24
CA ALA A 72 -15.73 -10.88 -23.81
C ALA A 72 -15.77 -9.36 -24.01
N PHE A 73 -16.98 -8.80 -24.11
CA PHE A 73 -17.16 -7.36 -24.25
C PHE A 73 -16.48 -6.60 -23.10
N PHE A 74 -15.47 -5.80 -23.44
CA PHE A 74 -14.73 -5.00 -22.47
C PHE A 74 -15.41 -3.63 -22.36
N SER A 75 -16.23 -3.47 -21.32
CA SER A 75 -16.98 -2.24 -21.13
C SER A 75 -16.10 -1.04 -20.72
N ALA A 76 -16.56 0.16 -21.01
CA ALA A 76 -15.91 1.44 -20.68
C ALA A 76 -15.25 1.58 -19.28
N PRO A 77 -15.88 1.19 -18.14
CA PRO A 77 -15.29 1.37 -16.82
C PRO A 77 -14.10 0.45 -16.50
N ARG A 78 -13.88 -0.61 -17.29
CA ARG A 78 -12.81 -1.59 -17.05
C ARG A 78 -11.47 -1.07 -17.57
N ALA A 79 -10.39 -1.47 -16.89
CA ALA A 79 -9.00 -1.17 -17.23
C ALA A 79 -8.18 -2.47 -17.36
N ARG A 80 -7.13 -2.46 -18.18
CA ARG A 80 -6.38 -3.66 -18.57
C ARG A 80 -5.45 -4.20 -17.50
N GLY A 81 -5.20 -3.48 -16.40
CA GLY A 81 -4.26 -3.93 -15.38
C GLY A 81 -4.50 -5.34 -14.88
N VAL A 82 -5.76 -5.74 -14.70
CA VAL A 82 -6.11 -7.12 -14.30
C VAL A 82 -5.86 -8.13 -15.43
N SER A 83 -6.18 -7.79 -16.68
CA SER A 83 -5.91 -8.67 -17.84
C SER A 83 -4.42 -8.93 -18.00
N LEU A 84 -3.59 -7.90 -17.83
CA LEU A 84 -2.13 -8.02 -17.91
C LEU A 84 -1.54 -8.73 -16.68
N LEU A 85 -2.13 -8.55 -15.50
CA LEU A 85 -1.76 -9.27 -14.30
C LEU A 85 -1.96 -10.79 -14.45
N VAL A 86 -3.04 -11.23 -15.09
CA VAL A 86 -3.34 -12.66 -15.28
C VAL A 86 -2.67 -13.26 -16.52
N ALA A 87 -2.19 -12.43 -17.45
CA ALA A 87 -1.57 -12.86 -18.70
C ALA A 87 -0.45 -13.90 -18.55
N PRO A 88 0.44 -13.85 -17.53
CA PRO A 88 1.50 -14.85 -17.35
C PRO A 88 1.01 -16.28 -17.16
N VAL A 89 -0.27 -16.51 -16.85
CA VAL A 89 -0.90 -17.83 -16.77
C VAL A 89 -1.99 -17.98 -17.85
N ALA A 90 -2.87 -16.99 -17.98
CA ALA A 90 -4.05 -17.06 -18.83
C ALA A 90 -3.75 -17.11 -20.33
N ALA A 91 -2.58 -16.62 -20.77
CA ALA A 91 -2.19 -16.62 -22.18
C ALA A 91 -1.87 -18.02 -22.73
N TRP A 92 -1.56 -18.99 -21.86
CA TRP A 92 -1.15 -20.33 -22.28
C TRP A 92 -1.84 -21.47 -21.52
N SER A 93 -2.50 -21.18 -20.39
CA SER A 93 -3.22 -22.18 -19.60
C SER A 93 -4.69 -21.78 -19.39
N SER A 94 -5.58 -22.77 -19.49
CA SER A 94 -6.99 -22.67 -19.07
C SER A 94 -7.22 -23.12 -17.63
N SER A 95 -6.17 -23.55 -16.91
CA SER A 95 -6.29 -24.06 -15.54
C SER A 95 -6.61 -22.95 -14.54
N THR A 96 -7.84 -22.98 -14.02
CA THR A 96 -8.26 -22.06 -12.96
C THR A 96 -7.44 -22.27 -11.70
N ALA A 97 -7.18 -23.52 -11.30
CA ALA A 97 -6.37 -23.83 -10.12
C ALA A 97 -4.98 -23.20 -10.20
N LEU A 98 -4.31 -23.29 -11.36
CA LEU A 98 -3.01 -22.66 -11.58
C LEU A 98 -3.09 -21.14 -11.44
N LEU A 99 -4.10 -20.51 -12.06
CA LEU A 99 -4.31 -19.07 -11.98
C LEU A 99 -4.58 -18.61 -10.54
N ARG A 100 -5.43 -19.31 -9.79
CA ARG A 100 -5.73 -19.01 -8.38
C ARG A 100 -4.49 -19.12 -7.50
N VAL A 101 -3.68 -20.17 -7.67
CA VAL A 101 -2.43 -20.36 -6.91
C VAL A 101 -1.44 -19.25 -7.23
N TYR A 102 -1.27 -18.91 -8.51
CA TYR A 102 -0.43 -17.80 -8.94
C TYR A 102 -0.85 -16.47 -8.29
N LEU A 103 -2.14 -16.14 -8.35
CA LEU A 103 -2.66 -14.90 -7.76
C LEU A 103 -2.58 -14.90 -6.24
N ALA A 104 -2.82 -16.03 -5.57
CA ALA A 104 -2.68 -16.16 -4.12
C ALA A 104 -1.23 -15.86 -3.68
N VAL A 105 -0.25 -16.49 -4.32
CA VAL A 105 1.18 -16.27 -4.04
C VAL A 105 1.58 -14.83 -4.30
N LEU A 106 1.17 -14.27 -5.45
CA LEU A 106 1.46 -12.89 -5.80
C LEU A 106 0.82 -11.91 -4.79
N SER A 107 -0.40 -12.21 -4.33
CA SER A 107 -1.10 -11.36 -3.37
C SER A 107 -0.39 -11.37 -2.00
N GLY A 108 0.05 -12.53 -1.50
CA GLY A 108 0.82 -12.63 -0.26
C GLY A 108 2.18 -11.92 -0.36
N LEU A 109 2.86 -12.06 -1.50
CA LEU A 109 4.10 -11.30 -1.76
C LEU A 109 3.83 -9.79 -1.76
N ALA A 110 2.75 -9.34 -2.38
CA ALA A 110 2.37 -7.93 -2.41
C ALA A 110 2.06 -7.39 -1.01
N LEU A 111 1.39 -8.17 -0.15
CA LEU A 111 1.18 -7.82 1.26
C LEU A 111 2.51 -7.70 2.02
N TYR A 112 3.41 -8.66 1.85
CA TYR A 112 4.74 -8.63 2.46
C TYR A 112 5.51 -7.37 2.06
N LEU A 113 5.55 -7.05 0.77
CA LEU A 113 6.23 -5.86 0.25
C LEU A 113 5.59 -4.57 0.75
N ALA A 114 4.26 -4.52 0.82
CA ALA A 114 3.56 -3.36 1.37
C ALA A 114 3.92 -3.16 2.85
N LEU A 115 3.83 -4.19 3.70
CA LEU A 115 4.21 -4.09 5.11
C LEU A 115 5.69 -3.74 5.30
N ARG A 116 6.56 -4.19 4.40
CA ARG A 116 7.98 -3.80 4.36
C ARG A 116 8.18 -2.31 4.12
N VAL A 117 7.27 -1.60 3.45
CA VAL A 117 7.35 -0.13 3.32
C VAL A 117 7.23 0.54 4.68
N TRP A 118 6.38 0.01 5.56
CA TRP A 118 6.05 0.60 6.87
C TRP A 118 7.03 0.24 7.99
N ARG A 119 7.99 -0.66 7.76
CA ARG A 119 8.99 -1.10 8.76
C ARG A 119 9.84 0.01 9.36
N THR A 120 10.01 1.11 8.63
CA THR A 120 10.78 2.28 9.09
C THR A 120 9.93 3.21 9.94
N LEU A 121 8.61 3.06 9.91
CA LEU A 121 7.65 3.91 10.62
C LEU A 121 7.07 3.21 11.86
N LEU A 122 6.93 1.89 11.82
CA LEU A 122 6.25 1.11 12.85
C LEU A 122 7.07 -0.14 13.24
N PRO A 123 7.01 -0.56 14.52
CA PRO A 123 7.72 -1.74 14.99
C PRO A 123 7.09 -3.04 14.43
N ALA A 124 7.92 -4.07 14.28
CA ALA A 124 7.52 -5.33 13.63
C ALA A 124 6.26 -6.01 14.23
N PRO A 125 6.03 -6.04 15.55
CA PRO A 125 4.80 -6.63 16.12
C PRO A 125 3.53 -5.88 15.70
N VAL A 126 3.58 -4.55 15.57
CA VAL A 126 2.43 -3.73 15.13
C VAL A 126 2.13 -4.02 13.66
N LEU A 127 3.16 -4.17 12.83
CA LEU A 127 2.99 -4.54 11.42
C LEU A 127 2.47 -5.96 11.24
N ALA A 128 2.93 -6.89 12.06
CA ALA A 128 2.42 -8.25 12.07
C ALA A 128 0.94 -8.29 12.49
N LEU A 129 0.56 -7.54 13.53
CA LEU A 129 -0.85 -7.42 13.94
C LEU A 129 -1.70 -6.77 12.84
N ALA A 130 -1.25 -5.65 12.27
CA ALA A 130 -1.97 -4.97 11.19
C ALA A 130 -2.13 -5.89 9.97
N GLY A 131 -1.07 -6.62 9.59
CA GLY A 131 -1.12 -7.62 8.53
C GLY A 131 -2.05 -8.79 8.86
N ALA A 132 -2.08 -9.26 10.11
CA ALA A 132 -2.98 -10.33 10.54
C ALA A 132 -4.45 -9.89 10.53
N LEU A 133 -4.75 -8.67 10.99
CA LEU A 133 -6.07 -8.07 10.88
C LEU A 133 -6.49 -7.94 9.41
N PHE A 134 -5.60 -7.45 8.56
CA PHE A 134 -5.84 -7.38 7.11
C PHE A 134 -6.07 -8.77 6.50
N ALA A 135 -5.30 -9.79 6.91
CA ALA A 135 -5.41 -11.17 6.45
C ALA A 135 -6.66 -11.90 6.98
N SER A 136 -7.33 -11.38 8.00
CA SER A 136 -8.58 -11.93 8.54
C SER A 136 -9.84 -11.41 7.85
N LEU A 137 -9.71 -10.37 7.01
CA LEU A 137 -10.84 -9.82 6.27
C LEU A 137 -11.26 -10.76 5.15
N TRP A 138 -12.53 -11.16 5.15
CA TRP A 138 -13.04 -12.04 4.09
C TRP A 138 -12.82 -11.43 2.69
N VAL A 139 -12.90 -10.10 2.52
CA VAL A 139 -12.69 -9.42 1.23
C VAL A 139 -11.25 -9.54 0.74
N THR A 140 -10.26 -9.44 1.62
CA THR A 140 -8.84 -9.54 1.22
C THR A 140 -8.48 -10.99 0.91
N VAL A 141 -8.99 -11.93 1.70
CA VAL A 141 -8.84 -13.37 1.46
C VAL A 141 -9.55 -13.77 0.17
N PHE A 142 -10.77 -13.28 -0.04
CA PHE A 142 -11.59 -13.64 -1.19
C PHE A 142 -11.06 -13.05 -2.48
N TYR A 143 -10.78 -11.74 -2.55
CA TYR A 143 -10.40 -11.04 -3.79
C TYR A 143 -8.91 -11.12 -4.13
N GLY A 144 -8.02 -11.45 -3.19
CA GLY A 144 -6.60 -11.62 -3.48
C GLY A 144 -6.30 -12.66 -4.57
N PRO A 145 -6.85 -13.89 -4.50
CA PRO A 145 -6.68 -14.91 -5.54
C PRO A 145 -7.68 -14.78 -6.71
N GLN A 146 -8.30 -13.61 -6.92
CA GLN A 146 -9.23 -13.38 -8.04
C GLN A 146 -8.66 -12.46 -9.10
N ALA A 147 -9.11 -12.68 -10.33
CA ALA A 147 -8.85 -11.78 -11.44
C ALA A 147 -9.71 -10.52 -11.29
N MET A 148 -9.47 -9.75 -10.23
CA MET A 148 -10.20 -8.55 -9.85
C MET A 148 -9.24 -7.46 -9.35
N PRO A 149 -9.56 -6.18 -9.56
CA PRO A 149 -8.65 -5.07 -9.22
C PRO A 149 -8.62 -4.74 -7.73
N ASN A 150 -9.63 -5.16 -6.95
CA ASN A 150 -9.93 -4.66 -5.61
C ASN A 150 -8.74 -4.77 -4.64
N TYR A 151 -8.13 -5.95 -4.57
CA TYR A 151 -7.00 -6.22 -3.70
C TYR A 151 -5.76 -5.38 -4.08
N TRP A 152 -5.47 -5.30 -5.37
CA TRP A 152 -4.31 -4.60 -5.91
C TRP A 152 -4.40 -3.09 -5.70
N VAL A 153 -5.60 -2.51 -5.81
CA VAL A 153 -5.84 -1.11 -5.45
C VAL A 153 -5.58 -0.88 -3.97
N ALA A 154 -6.05 -1.76 -3.09
CA ALA A 154 -5.81 -1.64 -1.65
C ALA A 154 -4.31 -1.71 -1.30
N ILE A 155 -3.56 -2.62 -1.93
CA ILE A 155 -2.10 -2.69 -1.77
C ILE A 155 -1.42 -1.41 -2.27
N GLY A 156 -1.81 -0.90 -3.44
CA GLY A 156 -1.29 0.35 -3.97
C GLY A 156 -1.52 1.53 -3.02
N ALA A 157 -2.70 1.62 -2.41
CA ALA A 157 -3.02 2.63 -1.40
C ALA A 157 -2.14 2.48 -0.15
N LEU A 158 -1.95 1.26 0.35
CA LEU A 158 -1.11 0.97 1.52
C LEU A 158 0.36 1.36 1.26
N VAL A 159 0.88 1.08 0.06
CA VAL A 159 2.22 1.49 -0.37
C VAL A 159 2.29 3.02 -0.47
N CYS A 160 1.35 3.68 -1.14
CA CYS A 160 1.31 5.13 -1.27
C CYS A 160 1.30 5.84 0.09
N ALA A 161 0.42 5.44 1.01
CA ALA A 161 0.35 6.05 2.34
C ALA A 161 1.67 5.89 3.11
N GLY A 162 2.26 4.69 3.13
CA GLY A 162 3.52 4.45 3.83
C GLY A 162 4.69 5.22 3.24
N CYS A 163 4.80 5.23 1.91
CA CYS A 163 5.81 5.99 1.18
C CYS A 163 5.64 7.50 1.33
N PHE A 164 4.40 8.01 1.34
CA PHE A 164 4.12 9.42 1.56
C PHE A 164 4.59 9.88 2.94
N LEU A 165 4.32 9.08 3.98
CA LEU A 165 4.77 9.37 5.35
C LEU A 165 6.30 9.35 5.47
N ARG A 166 6.96 8.38 4.83
CA ARG A 166 8.44 8.34 4.77
C ARG A 166 9.02 9.56 4.08
N ALA A 167 8.46 9.93 2.92
CA ALA A 167 8.92 11.10 2.17
C ALA A 167 8.71 12.42 2.93
N ARG A 168 7.70 12.50 3.82
CA ARG A 168 7.48 13.65 4.72
C ARG A 168 8.46 13.70 5.89
N ALA A 169 8.81 12.56 6.48
CA ALA A 169 9.78 12.49 7.57
C ALA A 169 11.16 13.00 7.15
N ASP A 170 11.48 12.91 5.86
CA ASP A 170 12.72 13.39 5.24
C ASP A 170 12.67 14.85 4.73
N GLY A 171 11.56 15.56 4.97
CA GLY A 171 11.42 16.98 4.64
C GLY A 171 12.45 17.83 5.39
N PRO A 172 12.81 19.03 4.88
CA PRO A 172 13.85 19.84 5.49
C PRO A 172 13.47 20.14 6.95
N ALA A 173 14.24 19.58 7.88
CA ALA A 173 14.20 19.98 9.28
C ALA A 173 14.29 21.50 9.33
N ASP A 174 13.31 22.10 9.97
CA ASP A 174 13.13 23.53 10.14
C ASP A 174 14.46 24.16 10.57
N GLY A 175 15.14 24.85 9.65
CA GLY A 175 16.39 25.58 9.90
C GLY A 175 16.20 26.80 10.80
N ARG A 176 15.14 26.84 11.61
CA ARG A 176 14.72 27.99 12.44
C ARG A 176 15.02 27.84 13.93
N SER A 177 15.72 26.79 14.36
CA SER A 177 16.16 26.65 15.74
C SER A 177 17.68 26.65 15.88
N ARG A 178 18.36 27.59 15.22
CA ARG A 178 19.78 27.86 15.49
C ARG A 178 20.10 29.35 15.43
N THR A 179 19.30 30.13 16.13
CA THR A 179 19.65 31.49 16.55
C THR A 179 19.65 31.52 18.06
N GLU A 180 20.70 30.95 18.67
CA GLU A 180 21.18 31.45 19.95
C GLU A 180 22.68 31.65 19.80
N ASP A 181 22.96 32.92 19.57
CA ASP A 181 24.26 33.56 19.54
C ASP A 181 25.02 33.25 20.84
N ARG A 182 26.21 32.65 20.70
CA ARG A 182 27.19 32.58 21.79
C ARG A 182 28.55 32.88 21.18
N PRO A 183 29.09 34.10 21.36
CA PRO A 183 30.44 34.38 20.94
C PRO A 183 31.42 33.66 21.90
N ASP A 184 32.58 33.30 21.35
CA ASP A 184 33.73 32.64 22.00
C ASP A 184 33.78 31.11 22.01
N ARG A 185 34.13 30.53 20.84
CA ARG A 185 35.14 29.45 20.78
C ARG A 185 36.00 29.56 19.50
N PRO A 186 37.31 29.22 19.57
CA PRO A 186 38.20 29.23 18.41
C PRO A 186 37.75 28.22 17.35
N ARG A 187 37.76 28.67 16.09
CA ARG A 187 37.43 27.88 14.91
C ARG A 187 38.61 26.99 14.52
N ASP A 188 38.65 25.78 15.07
CA ASP A 188 39.49 24.69 14.54
C ASP A 188 38.66 23.41 14.41
N ARG A 189 37.93 23.26 13.29
CA ARG A 189 37.67 21.97 12.64
C ARG A 189 37.44 22.18 11.14
N ALA A 190 38.46 21.78 10.38
CA ALA A 190 38.38 21.57 8.95
C ALA A 190 37.30 20.53 8.61
N GLY A 191 36.43 20.87 7.66
CA GLY A 191 36.07 19.93 6.59
C GLY A 191 35.05 18.83 6.86
N GLU A 192 34.12 18.95 7.82
CA GLU A 192 32.92 18.10 7.78
C GLU A 192 31.96 18.68 6.72
N ARG A 193 32.11 18.24 5.46
CA ARG A 193 31.15 18.59 4.40
C ARG A 193 29.76 18.15 4.88
N PRO A 194 28.72 18.99 4.85
CA PRO A 194 27.37 18.55 5.16
C PRO A 194 27.02 17.40 4.22
N HIS A 195 26.88 16.18 4.77
CA HIS A 195 26.37 15.05 4.02
C HIS A 195 25.03 15.50 3.42
N PRO A 196 24.85 15.48 2.08
CA PRO A 196 23.57 15.82 1.50
C PRO A 196 22.56 14.83 2.08
N GLY A 197 21.64 15.34 2.92
CA GLY A 197 20.59 14.54 3.54
C GLY A 197 19.99 13.66 2.45
N HIS A 198 20.23 12.35 2.57
CA HIS A 198 19.88 11.39 1.54
C HIS A 198 18.37 11.24 1.61
N ARG A 199 17.66 12.12 0.88
CA ARG A 199 16.22 12.07 0.69
C ARG A 199 15.83 10.64 0.30
N ASP A 200 14.84 10.05 0.94
CA ASP A 200 14.35 8.70 0.68
C ASP A 200 13.74 8.61 -0.73
N ARG A 201 14.61 8.46 -1.73
CA ARG A 201 14.24 8.25 -3.13
C ARG A 201 13.41 6.99 -3.28
N ALA A 202 13.67 5.96 -2.47
CA ALA A 202 12.88 4.75 -2.48
C ALA A 202 11.42 5.01 -2.07
N ALA A 203 11.17 5.92 -1.12
CA ALA A 203 9.82 6.37 -0.81
C ALA A 203 9.15 7.08 -1.99
N LEU A 204 9.85 7.97 -2.70
CA LEU A 204 9.27 8.63 -3.89
C LEU A 204 8.94 7.63 -5.01
N TYR A 205 9.83 6.67 -5.28
CA TYR A 205 9.56 5.61 -6.26
C TYR A 205 8.43 4.68 -5.83
N GLY A 206 8.34 4.34 -4.54
CA GLY A 206 7.23 3.56 -4.02
C GLY A 206 5.90 4.31 -4.10
N LEU A 207 5.91 5.62 -3.86
CA LEU A 207 4.72 6.48 -4.01
C LEU A 207 4.23 6.52 -5.46
N LEU A 208 5.16 6.70 -6.41
CA LEU A 208 4.89 6.63 -7.85
C LEU A 208 4.36 5.25 -8.24
N GLY A 209 5.04 4.18 -7.82
CA GLY A 209 4.68 2.81 -8.14
C GLY A 209 3.32 2.38 -7.58
N GLY A 210 3.00 2.78 -6.34
CA GLY A 210 1.69 2.51 -5.74
C GLY A 210 0.56 3.25 -6.46
N ALA A 211 0.78 4.50 -6.86
CA ALA A 211 -0.21 5.29 -7.59
C ALA A 211 -0.42 4.75 -9.01
N ALA A 212 0.67 4.35 -9.67
CA ALA A 212 0.62 3.68 -10.97
C ALA A 212 -0.13 2.34 -10.88
N LEU A 213 0.15 1.52 -9.87
CA LEU A 213 -0.56 0.26 -9.65
C LEU A 213 -2.07 0.48 -9.47
N MET A 214 -2.47 1.43 -8.62
CA MET A 214 -3.89 1.74 -8.44
C MET A 214 -4.54 2.18 -9.75
N ALA A 215 -3.91 3.13 -10.47
CA ALA A 215 -4.48 3.68 -11.68
C ALA A 215 -4.53 2.66 -12.84
N TRP A 216 -3.56 1.75 -12.90
CA TRP A 216 -3.53 0.66 -13.87
C TRP A 216 -4.65 -0.37 -13.62
N MET A 217 -5.00 -0.60 -12.35
CA MET A 217 -6.04 -1.53 -11.95
C MET A 217 -7.45 -0.91 -12.05
N ARG A 218 -7.65 0.28 -11.48
CA ARG A 218 -8.89 1.08 -11.52
C ARG A 218 -8.53 2.58 -11.51
N PRO A 219 -8.46 3.25 -12.67
CA PRO A 219 -8.06 4.66 -12.76
C PRO A 219 -8.98 5.59 -11.96
N MET A 220 -10.29 5.34 -11.99
CA MET A 220 -11.26 6.17 -11.28
C MET A 220 -11.12 6.08 -9.75
N ASP A 221 -10.93 4.87 -9.22
CA ASP A 221 -10.71 4.67 -7.79
C ASP A 221 -9.40 5.26 -7.31
N ALA A 222 -8.35 5.15 -8.13
CA ALA A 222 -7.03 5.67 -7.78
C ALA A 222 -7.10 7.17 -7.45
N VAL A 223 -7.88 7.94 -8.21
CA VAL A 223 -8.10 9.37 -7.97
C VAL A 223 -8.71 9.62 -6.58
N TRP A 224 -9.74 8.86 -6.21
CA TRP A 224 -10.38 9.00 -4.90
C TRP A 224 -9.49 8.52 -3.75
N ALA A 225 -8.77 7.41 -3.94
CA ALA A 225 -7.90 6.83 -2.94
C ALA A 225 -6.72 7.74 -2.58
N VAL A 226 -6.17 8.48 -3.55
CA VAL A 226 -5.03 9.39 -3.33
C VAL A 226 -5.43 10.83 -3.04
N LEU A 227 -6.72 11.19 -3.16
CA LEU A 227 -7.21 12.56 -2.93
C LEU A 227 -6.75 13.13 -1.56
N PRO A 228 -6.83 12.40 -0.43
CA PRO A 228 -6.34 12.90 0.84
C PRO A 228 -4.83 13.18 0.83
N LEU A 229 -4.05 12.32 0.17
CA LEU A 229 -2.60 12.48 0.06
C LEU A 229 -2.24 13.68 -0.83
N LEU A 230 -2.97 13.91 -1.92
CA LEU A 230 -2.82 15.09 -2.78
C LEU A 230 -3.14 16.37 -2.01
N ALA A 231 -4.27 16.39 -1.28
CA ALA A 231 -4.66 17.53 -0.46
C ALA A 231 -3.63 17.84 0.62
N LEU A 232 -3.12 16.81 1.32
CA LEU A 232 -2.06 16.95 2.32
C LEU A 232 -0.74 17.43 1.71
N ALA A 233 -0.38 16.94 0.52
CA ALA A 233 0.84 17.35 -0.18
C ALA A 233 0.77 18.83 -0.60
N LEU A 234 -0.38 19.26 -1.12
CA LEU A 234 -0.65 20.64 -1.51
C LEU A 234 -0.67 21.58 -0.29
N ALA A 235 -1.43 21.23 0.76
CA ALA A 235 -1.57 22.05 1.95
C ALA A 235 -0.24 22.28 2.69
N GLN A 236 0.72 21.38 2.53
CA GLN A 236 2.04 21.45 3.17
C GLN A 236 3.18 21.75 2.17
N SER A 237 2.86 22.09 0.92
CA SER A 237 3.84 22.44 -0.12
C SER A 237 4.90 21.35 -0.40
N HIS A 238 4.54 20.08 -0.23
CA HIS A 238 5.40 18.92 -0.52
C HIS A 238 5.37 18.57 -2.01
N TRP A 239 6.01 19.41 -2.84
CA TRP A 239 5.93 19.30 -4.30
C TRP A 239 6.49 17.98 -4.86
N ARG A 240 7.45 17.34 -4.19
CA ARG A 240 8.05 16.07 -4.66
C ARG A 240 7.12 14.88 -4.49
N PRO A 241 6.57 14.60 -3.29
CA PRO A 241 5.49 13.63 -3.15
C PRO A 241 4.30 13.90 -4.06
N LEU A 242 3.91 15.17 -4.21
CA LEU A 242 2.85 15.58 -5.13
C LEU A 242 3.17 15.17 -6.57
N ALA A 243 4.35 15.54 -7.07
CA ALA A 243 4.79 15.19 -8.43
C ALA A 243 4.88 13.66 -8.63
N ALA A 244 5.38 12.91 -7.65
CA ALA A 244 5.46 11.45 -7.71
C ALA A 244 4.06 10.80 -7.75
N LEU A 245 3.10 11.29 -6.96
CA LEU A 245 1.71 10.82 -7.02
C LEU A 245 1.08 11.08 -8.38
N LEU A 246 1.17 12.33 -8.87
CA LEU A 246 0.59 12.72 -10.16
C LEU A 246 1.23 11.96 -11.32
N ALA A 247 2.55 11.80 -11.30
CA ALA A 247 3.28 11.02 -12.31
C ALA A 247 2.87 9.54 -12.28
N GLY A 248 2.71 8.95 -11.09
CA GLY A 248 2.23 7.58 -10.95
C GLY A 248 0.82 7.39 -11.50
N LEU A 249 -0.11 8.27 -11.13
CA LEU A 249 -1.49 8.24 -11.64
C LEU A 249 -1.53 8.36 -13.17
N ALA A 250 -0.78 9.33 -13.73
CA ALA A 250 -0.72 9.53 -15.17
C ALA A 250 -0.13 8.31 -15.89
N ALA A 251 0.96 7.75 -15.37
CA ALA A 251 1.59 6.56 -15.94
C ALA A 251 0.66 5.34 -15.90
N GLY A 252 0.00 5.08 -14.77
CA GLY A 252 -0.93 3.95 -14.65
C GLY A 252 -2.21 4.11 -15.47
N ALA A 253 -2.69 5.34 -15.64
CA ALA A 253 -3.89 5.63 -16.44
C ALA A 253 -3.61 5.73 -17.95
N ALA A 254 -2.35 5.81 -18.38
CA ALA A 254 -1.97 6.08 -19.76
C ALA A 254 -2.59 5.08 -20.74
N GLU A 255 -2.50 3.78 -20.44
CA GLU A 255 -3.10 2.71 -21.26
C GLU A 255 -4.63 2.91 -21.41
N TRP A 256 -5.32 3.20 -20.30
CA TRP A 256 -6.77 3.41 -20.31
C TRP A 256 -7.17 4.66 -21.10
N VAL A 257 -6.37 5.72 -21.03
CA VAL A 257 -6.60 6.95 -21.81
C VAL A 257 -6.36 6.70 -23.30
N ILE A 258 -5.28 6.03 -23.67
CA ILE A 258 -4.96 5.69 -25.07
C ILE A 258 -6.08 4.83 -25.66
N GLU A 259 -6.50 3.79 -24.95
CA GLU A 259 -7.62 2.95 -25.36
C GLU A 259 -8.92 3.74 -25.52
N ALA A 260 -9.16 4.76 -24.68
CA ALA A 260 -10.37 5.57 -24.80
C ALA A 260 -10.48 6.22 -26.18
N TYR A 261 -9.36 6.69 -26.74
CA TYR A 261 -9.31 7.23 -28.11
C TYR A 261 -9.34 6.14 -29.18
N ALA A 262 -8.66 5.00 -28.95
CA ALA A 262 -8.56 3.95 -29.94
C ALA A 262 -9.87 3.13 -30.13
N ALA A 263 -10.63 2.92 -29.04
CA ALA A 263 -11.74 1.94 -29.03
C ALA A 263 -13.08 2.46 -28.49
N TYR A 264 -13.11 3.64 -27.83
CA TYR A 264 -14.32 4.15 -27.16
C TYR A 264 -14.80 5.52 -27.68
N GLY A 265 -14.23 6.01 -28.79
CA GLY A 265 -14.64 7.29 -29.38
C GLY A 265 -14.17 8.52 -28.59
N GLY A 266 -13.15 8.36 -27.76
CA GLY A 266 -12.52 9.44 -26.98
C GLY A 266 -12.72 9.33 -25.47
N LEU A 267 -11.92 10.10 -24.74
CA LEU A 267 -11.88 10.08 -23.27
C LEU A 267 -13.22 10.45 -22.62
N LEU A 268 -13.83 11.56 -23.05
CA LEU A 268 -15.11 12.04 -22.50
C LEU A 268 -16.25 11.04 -22.79
N ARG A 269 -16.23 10.40 -23.97
CA ARG A 269 -17.23 9.39 -24.32
C ARG A 269 -17.09 8.15 -23.44
N ARG A 270 -15.87 7.63 -23.26
CA ARG A 270 -15.61 6.51 -22.35
C ARG A 270 -16.05 6.83 -20.92
N LEU A 271 -15.80 8.05 -20.43
CA LEU A 271 -16.25 8.49 -19.11
C LEU A 271 -17.79 8.55 -19.00
N SER A 272 -18.47 9.07 -20.03
CA SER A 272 -19.93 9.11 -20.10
C SER A 272 -20.54 7.69 -20.11
N ASP A 273 -19.97 6.78 -20.90
CA ASP A 273 -20.45 5.40 -20.99
C ASP A 273 -20.16 4.63 -19.69
N ALA A 274 -18.99 4.86 -19.07
CA ALA A 274 -18.67 4.32 -17.76
C ALA A 274 -19.64 4.82 -16.67
N SER A 275 -19.95 6.12 -16.70
CA SER A 275 -20.95 6.74 -15.84
C SER A 275 -22.32 6.08 -16.00
N ALA A 276 -22.81 5.93 -17.24
CA ALA A 276 -24.10 5.29 -17.51
C ALA A 276 -24.16 3.86 -16.96
N ILE A 277 -23.11 3.07 -17.17
CA ILE A 277 -23.01 1.68 -16.67
C ILE A 277 -22.97 1.64 -15.14
N GLN A 278 -22.29 2.60 -14.50
CA GLN A 278 -22.16 2.65 -13.04
C GLN A 278 -23.36 3.30 -12.32
N GLY A 279 -24.44 3.62 -13.02
CA GLY A 279 -25.65 4.21 -12.42
C GLY A 279 -25.61 5.73 -12.30
N ARG A 280 -24.90 6.36 -13.25
CA ARG A 280 -24.55 7.79 -13.34
C ARG A 280 -23.58 8.25 -12.25
N LEU A 281 -22.53 8.95 -12.68
CA LEU A 281 -21.63 9.67 -11.79
C LEU A 281 -22.41 10.78 -11.08
N GLY A 282 -22.47 10.69 -9.76
CA GLY A 282 -23.17 11.65 -8.91
C GLY A 282 -22.98 11.29 -7.44
N PRO A 283 -23.30 12.20 -6.52
CA PRO A 283 -23.34 11.90 -5.11
C PRO A 283 -24.47 10.88 -4.86
N HIS A 284 -24.12 9.71 -4.34
CA HIS A 284 -25.07 8.66 -3.98
C HIS A 284 -24.89 8.31 -2.51
N PHE A 285 -25.99 8.35 -1.74
CA PHE A 285 -25.96 7.90 -0.36
C PHE A 285 -26.16 6.37 -0.31
N ALA A 286 -25.04 5.64 -0.40
CA ALA A 286 -25.04 4.19 -0.58
C ALA A 286 -24.67 3.39 0.68
N VAL A 287 -24.73 3.98 1.88
CA VAL A 287 -24.26 3.32 3.13
C VAL A 287 -24.96 1.98 3.35
N VAL A 288 -26.29 1.94 3.21
CA VAL A 288 -27.07 0.71 3.39
C VAL A 288 -26.78 -0.30 2.28
N ASP A 289 -26.57 0.16 1.05
CA ASP A 289 -26.21 -0.71 -0.08
C ASP A 289 -24.83 -1.34 0.08
N GLN A 290 -23.87 -0.60 0.67
CA GLN A 290 -22.58 -1.17 1.07
C GLN A 290 -22.75 -2.22 2.16
N LEU A 291 -23.59 -1.99 3.17
CA LEU A 291 -23.85 -3.02 4.19
C LEU A 291 -24.50 -4.26 3.59
N ARG A 292 -25.42 -4.11 2.64
CA ARG A 292 -26.04 -5.22 1.91
C ARG A 292 -25.02 -6.00 1.05
N SER A 293 -24.04 -5.32 0.46
CA SER A 293 -23.00 -5.97 -0.35
C SER A 293 -22.04 -6.83 0.48
N LEU A 294 -21.92 -6.57 1.79
CA LEU A 294 -21.11 -7.40 2.70
C LEU A 294 -21.66 -8.80 2.96
N GLY A 295 -22.87 -9.11 2.47
CA GLY A 295 -23.53 -10.41 2.65
C GLY A 295 -23.02 -11.55 1.78
N GLY A 296 -21.89 -11.37 1.09
CA GLY A 296 -21.28 -12.40 0.23
C GLY A 296 -21.88 -12.52 -1.18
N ARG A 297 -22.85 -11.66 -1.53
CA ARG A 297 -23.34 -11.55 -2.91
C ARG A 297 -22.37 -10.70 -3.72
N THR A 298 -21.65 -11.33 -4.65
CA THR A 298 -20.62 -10.69 -5.48
C THR A 298 -21.19 -9.69 -6.50
N LEU A 299 -22.49 -9.78 -6.83
CA LEU A 299 -23.24 -8.74 -7.53
C LEU A 299 -24.58 -8.46 -6.82
N CYS A 300 -24.80 -7.20 -6.47
CA CYS A 300 -26.06 -6.73 -5.88
C CYS A 300 -26.59 -5.54 -6.69
N ARG A 301 -27.12 -5.77 -7.89
CA ARG A 301 -27.82 -4.71 -8.63
C ARG A 301 -29.15 -5.21 -9.18
N PRO A 302 -30.30 -4.76 -8.64
CA PRO A 302 -30.46 -3.84 -7.50
C PRO A 302 -30.05 -4.44 -6.13
N CYS A 303 -29.49 -3.61 -5.23
CA CYS A 303 -29.17 -3.94 -3.82
C CYS A 303 -30.43 -4.01 -2.94
N ALA A 304 -31.42 -4.84 -3.29
CA ALA A 304 -32.69 -4.92 -2.55
C ALA A 304 -32.71 -6.01 -1.46
N GLY A 305 -31.60 -6.70 -1.23
CA GLY A 305 -31.50 -7.77 -0.23
C GLY A 305 -31.57 -7.27 1.22
N ALA A 306 -31.87 -8.20 2.14
CA ALA A 306 -31.75 -7.95 3.57
C ALA A 306 -30.30 -7.62 3.95
N VAL A 307 -30.13 -6.76 4.97
CA VAL A 307 -28.82 -6.48 5.55
C VAL A 307 -28.29 -7.78 6.20
N PRO A 308 -27.00 -8.12 6.02
CA PRO A 308 -26.42 -9.33 6.60
C PRO A 308 -26.50 -9.30 8.14
N HIS A 309 -26.44 -10.48 8.76
CA HIS A 309 -26.40 -10.59 10.20
C HIS A 309 -25.28 -9.71 10.79
N PRO A 310 -25.51 -8.95 11.89
CA PRO A 310 -24.52 -8.02 12.44
C PRO A 310 -23.17 -8.66 12.76
N LEU A 311 -23.11 -9.95 13.09
CA LEU A 311 -21.85 -10.67 13.30
C LEU A 311 -20.96 -10.71 12.04
N ILE A 312 -21.55 -10.71 10.84
CA ILE A 312 -20.82 -10.69 9.56
C ILE A 312 -20.21 -9.30 9.31
N THR A 313 -20.91 -8.24 9.71
CA THR A 313 -20.47 -6.85 9.52
C THR A 313 -19.69 -6.28 10.71
N ALA A 314 -19.76 -6.92 11.88
CA ALA A 314 -19.12 -6.45 13.12
C ALA A 314 -17.63 -6.16 12.92
N TRP A 315 -16.93 -7.05 12.19
CA TRP A 315 -15.50 -6.90 11.94
C TRP A 315 -15.16 -5.60 11.19
N TRP A 316 -16.04 -5.13 10.31
CA TRP A 316 -15.87 -3.87 9.58
C TRP A 316 -15.93 -2.63 10.48
N PHE A 317 -16.62 -2.71 11.62
CA PHE A 317 -16.70 -1.63 12.61
C PHE A 317 -15.60 -1.73 13.68
N VAL A 318 -15.18 -2.96 14.01
CA VAL A 318 -14.09 -3.20 14.96
C VAL A 318 -12.76 -2.68 14.42
N LEU A 319 -12.47 -2.85 13.12
CA LEU A 319 -11.19 -2.43 12.55
C LEU A 319 -10.90 -0.92 12.67
N PRO A 320 -11.82 0.00 12.27
CA PRO A 320 -11.64 1.42 12.52
C PRO A 320 -11.47 1.75 14.01
N ALA A 321 -12.23 1.10 14.90
CA ALA A 321 -12.10 1.31 16.35
C ALA A 321 -10.71 0.90 16.87
N LEU A 322 -10.16 -0.22 16.40
CA LEU A 322 -8.80 -0.66 16.71
C LEU A 322 -7.74 0.29 16.15
N ALA A 323 -7.95 0.82 14.94
CA ALA A 323 -7.06 1.81 14.34
C ALA A 323 -7.04 3.12 15.17
N VAL A 324 -8.22 3.63 15.55
CA VAL A 324 -8.34 4.82 16.42
C VAL A 324 -7.70 4.57 17.78
N LEU A 325 -7.97 3.41 18.41
CA LEU A 325 -7.36 3.03 19.68
C LEU A 325 -5.83 2.99 19.56
N GLY A 326 -5.29 2.40 18.48
CA GLY A 326 -3.86 2.38 18.20
C GLY A 326 -3.25 3.77 18.10
N VAL A 327 -3.94 4.70 17.41
CA VAL A 327 -3.52 6.11 17.30
C VAL A 327 -3.56 6.81 18.67
N VAL A 328 -4.61 6.61 19.45
CA VAL A 328 -4.75 7.19 20.80
C VAL A 328 -3.64 6.70 21.73
N LEU A 329 -3.38 5.39 21.75
CA LEU A 329 -2.31 4.79 22.55
C LEU A 329 -0.93 5.28 22.11
N ALA A 330 -0.70 5.42 20.79
CA ALA A 330 0.55 5.97 20.26
C ALA A 330 0.78 7.44 20.70
N ARG A 331 -0.27 8.26 20.67
CA ARG A 331 -0.23 9.65 21.16
C ARG A 331 0.04 9.72 22.66
N ARG A 332 -0.65 8.89 23.46
CA ARG A 332 -0.44 8.81 24.92
C ARG A 332 0.97 8.36 25.30
N ALA A 333 1.59 7.53 24.48
CA ALA A 333 2.98 7.09 24.66
C ALA A 333 4.03 8.09 24.14
N GLY A 334 3.64 9.29 23.71
CA GLY A 334 4.57 10.32 23.20
C GLY A 334 5.18 10.00 21.83
N ARG A 335 4.66 9.01 21.11
CA ARG A 335 5.15 8.59 19.77
C ARG A 335 4.37 9.31 18.68
N THR A 336 4.52 10.63 18.59
CA THR A 336 3.67 11.50 17.76
C THR A 336 4.09 11.64 16.29
N ALA A 337 5.23 11.08 15.87
CA ALA A 337 5.76 11.35 14.52
C ALA A 337 4.96 10.72 13.34
N PRO A 338 4.28 9.55 13.46
CA PRO A 338 3.39 9.07 12.38
C PRO A 338 1.89 9.05 12.74
N ALA A 339 1.51 9.30 13.99
CA ALA A 339 0.14 9.12 14.50
C ALA A 339 -0.87 10.20 14.06
N GLY A 340 -0.41 11.26 13.40
CA GLY A 340 -1.27 12.36 12.93
C GLY A 340 -2.05 12.04 11.65
N VAL A 341 -1.56 11.09 10.83
CA VAL A 341 -2.08 10.87 9.46
C VAL A 341 -2.70 9.50 9.27
N ALA A 342 -2.38 8.51 10.11
CA ALA A 342 -3.00 7.18 10.05
C ALA A 342 -4.52 7.18 10.43
N ALA A 343 -5.06 8.34 10.81
CA ALA A 343 -6.46 8.54 11.20
C ALA A 343 -7.28 9.36 10.19
N ALA A 344 -6.68 9.79 9.06
CA ALA A 344 -7.34 10.52 7.98
C ALA A 344 -7.39 9.64 6.71
#